data_AF-A0AAX4JFE9-F1
#
_entry.id   AF-A0AAX4JFE9-F1
#
_cell.length_a   1.000
_cell.length_b   1.000
_cell.length_c   1.000
_cell.angle_alpha   90.00
_cell.angle_beta   90.00
_cell.angle_gamma   90.00
#
_symmetry.space_group_name_H-M   'P 1'
#
loop_
_entity.id
_entity.type
_entity.pdbx_description
1 polymer ?
#
loop_
_entity_poly.entity_id
_entity_poly.type
_entity_poly.pdbx_seq_one_letter_code
_entity_poly.pdbx_strand_id
1 'polypeptide(L)' 'MICPALGLKCKGKIVKVCFSNILININQIEGNKSLVPYKGILKYDKNMKTGEEVECIIVSYSDNGINCIPL' A
#
# COMPACT_ATOMS: atom_id res chain seq x y z
N MET A 1 -9.01 16.46 -1.32
CA MET A 1 -7.97 15.62 -0.71
C MET A 1 -8.65 14.38 -0.18
N ILE A 2 -8.26 13.19 -0.64
CA ILE A 2 -8.78 11.93 -0.10
C ILE A 2 -7.78 11.42 0.92
N CYS A 3 -8.23 11.33 2.16
CA CYS A 3 -7.46 10.70 3.21
C CYS A 3 -7.58 9.18 3.05
N PRO A 4 -6.48 8.42 3.24
CA PRO A 4 -6.58 6.98 3.35
C PRO A 4 -7.48 6.63 4.52
N ALA A 5 -8.67 6.08 4.25
CA ALA A 5 -9.62 5.57 5.25
C ALA A 5 -9.57 4.04 5.30
N LEU A 6 -9.93 3.47 6.45
CA LEU A 6 -10.04 2.02 6.63
C LEU A 6 -11.09 1.44 5.66
N GLY A 7 -10.77 0.31 5.04
CA GLY A 7 -11.63 -0.36 4.07
C GLY A 7 -11.58 0.20 2.65
N LEU A 8 -10.85 1.30 2.41
CA LEU A 8 -10.70 1.83 1.05
C LEU A 8 -9.71 1.00 0.23
N LYS A 9 -10.02 0.85 -1.05
CA LYS A 9 -9.10 0.28 -2.02
C LYS A 9 -8.04 1.30 -2.38
N CYS A 10 -6.80 0.87 -2.45
CA CYS A 10 -5.69 1.68 -2.87
C CYS A 10 -4.81 0.91 -3.85
N LYS A 11 -4.16 1.64 -4.74
CA LYS A 11 -3.17 1.09 -5.65
C LYS A 11 -1.82 1.70 -5.30
N GLY A 12 -0.81 0.86 -5.27
CA GLY A 12 0.53 1.28 -4.93
C GLY A 12 1.58 0.47 -5.67
N LYS A 13 2.78 1.03 -5.77
CA LYS A 13 3.93 0.36 -6.37
C LYS A 13 4.84 -0.18 -5.28
N ILE A 14 5.28 -1.42 -5.42
CA ILE A 14 6.22 -2.05 -4.49
C ILE A 14 7.58 -1.37 -4.63
N VAL A 15 8.04 -0.73 -3.56
CA VAL A 15 9.33 -0.02 -3.54
C VAL A 15 10.42 -0.86 -2.90
N LYS A 16 10.07 -1.73 -1.96
CA LYS A 16 11.04 -2.58 -1.27
C LYS A 16 10.40 -3.84 -0.71
N VAL A 17 11.00 -4.98 -0.96
CA VAL A 17 10.61 -6.26 -0.36
C VAL A 17 11.62 -6.58 0.75
N CYS A 18 11.14 -6.73 1.98
CA CYS A 18 11.91 -7.21 3.12
C CYS A 18 11.46 -8.64 3.48
N PHE A 19 12.23 -9.33 4.33
CA PHE A 19 11.93 -10.71 4.74
C PHE A 19 10.58 -10.89 5.44
N SER A 20 10.15 -9.90 6.23
CA SER A 20 8.88 -9.96 6.98
C SER A 20 7.75 -9.15 6.33
N ASN A 21 8.09 -8.06 5.65
CA ASN A 21 7.15 -7.05 5.19
C ASN A 21 7.53 -6.55 3.79
N ILE A 22 6.55 -6.05 3.05
CA ILE A 22 6.73 -5.39 1.77
C ILE A 22 6.32 -3.93 1.92
N LEU A 23 7.17 -3.02 1.47
CA LEU A 23 6.90 -1.59 1.44
C LEU A 23 6.35 -1.22 0.07
N ILE A 24 5.22 -0.53 0.10
CA ILE A 24 4.55 -0.02 -1.08
C ILE A 24 4.41 1.49 -1.00
N ASN A 25 4.40 2.14 -2.15
CA ASN A 25 4.11 3.55 -2.27
C ASN A 25 2.75 3.71 -2.92
N ILE A 26 1.77 4.12 -2.12
CA ILE A 26 0.37 4.28 -2.52
C ILE A 26 0.23 5.62 -3.23
N ASN A 27 -0.16 5.56 -4.50
CA ASN A 27 -0.34 6.73 -5.36
C ASN A 27 -1.81 6.96 -5.72
N GLN A 28 -2.69 5.96 -5.51
CA GLN A 28 -4.10 6.05 -5.84
C GLN A 28 -4.96 5.43 -4.71
N ILE A 29 -6.05 6.10 -4.34
CA ILE A 29 -7.00 5.64 -3.32
C ILE A 29 -8.41 5.82 -3.90
N GLU A 30 -9.22 4.75 -3.92
CA GLU A 30 -10.59 4.74 -4.49
C GLU A 30 -10.66 5.39 -5.88
N GLY A 31 -9.75 4.98 -6.77
CA GLY A 31 -9.68 5.51 -8.13
C GLY A 31 -9.14 6.94 -8.25
N ASN A 32 -8.93 7.66 -7.15
CA ASN A 32 -8.42 9.03 -7.14
C ASN A 32 -6.90 9.05 -6.91
N LYS A 33 -6.17 9.82 -7.73
CA LYS A 33 -4.73 10.03 -7.51
C LYS A 33 -4.53 10.90 -6.28
N SER A 34 -3.73 10.40 -5.34
CA SER A 34 -3.28 11.21 -4.21
C SER A 34 -2.19 12.17 -4.69
N LEU A 35 -2.28 13.42 -4.26
CA LEU A 35 -1.25 14.44 -4.49
C LEU A 35 0.06 14.11 -3.80
N VAL A 36 0.00 13.33 -2.71
CA VAL A 36 1.15 12.90 -1.92
C VAL A 36 1.15 11.37 -1.90
N PRO A 37 2.28 10.71 -2.21
CA PRO A 37 2.37 9.28 -2.09
C PRO A 37 2.39 8.86 -0.60
N TYR A 38 1.52 7.91 -0.24
CA TYR A 38 1.47 7.38 1.12
C TYR A 38 2.31 6.11 1.23
N LYS A 39 3.02 5.96 2.35
CA LYS A 39 3.78 4.75 2.62
C LYS A 39 2.85 3.65 3.14
N GLY A 40 2.72 2.58 2.36
CA GLY A 40 2.00 1.37 2.76
C GLY A 40 2.94 0.23 3.15
N ILE A 41 2.48 -0.63 4.03
CA ILE A 41 3.16 -1.85 4.46
C ILE A 41 2.22 -3.01 4.19
N LEU A 42 2.71 -4.00 3.45
CA LEU A 42 2.05 -5.28 3.22
C LEU A 42 2.79 -6.37 3.98
N LYS A 43 2.08 -7.45 4.32
CA LYS A 43 2.71 -8.68 4.78
C LYS A 43 3.53 -9.28 3.62
N TYR A 44 4.66 -9.90 3.93
CA TYR A 44 5.47 -10.57 2.91
C TYR A 44 4.64 -11.60 2.13
N ASP A 45 4.69 -11.49 0.80
CA ASP A 45 4.13 -12.46 -0.14
C ASP A 45 5.19 -12.84 -1.17
N LYS A 46 5.36 -14.15 -1.39
CA LYS A 46 6.38 -14.71 -2.28
C LYS A 46 6.15 -14.37 -3.76
N ASN A 47 4.92 -14.00 -4.13
CA ASN A 47 4.57 -13.72 -5.51
C ASN A 47 4.86 -12.26 -5.90
N MET A 48 5.13 -11.40 -4.92
CA MET A 48 5.29 -9.97 -5.13
C MET A 48 6.74 -9.55 -5.30
N LYS A 49 7.02 -8.78 -6.34
CA LYS A 49 8.37 -8.28 -6.64
C LYS A 49 8.44 -6.76 -6.58
N THR A 50 9.64 -6.27 -6.26
CA THR A 50 9.95 -4.85 -6.30
C THR A 50 9.67 -4.29 -7.70
N GLY A 51 8.92 -3.19 -7.75
CA GLY A 51 8.53 -2.53 -8.99
C GLY A 51 7.16 -2.93 -9.53
N GLU A 52 6.50 -3.96 -8.99
CA GLU A 52 5.13 -4.30 -9.39
C GLU A 52 4.11 -3.34 -8.79
N GLU A 53 3.00 -3.16 -9.50
CA GLU A 53 1.83 -2.47 -8.99
C GLU A 53 0.89 -3.47 -8.33
N VAL A 54 0.41 -3.14 -7.14
CA VAL A 54 -0.48 -3.99 -6.35
C VAL A 54 -1.68 -3.19 -5.89
N GLU A 55 -2.85 -3.81 -5.98
CA GLU A 55 -4.09 -3.31 -5.42
C GLU A 55 -4.27 -3.88 -4.03
N CYS A 56 -4.56 -3.01 -3.06
CA CYS A 56 -4.64 -3.36 -1.66
C CYS A 56 -5.85 -2.69 -1.01
N ILE A 57 -6.26 -3.20 0.15
CA ILE A 57 -7.24 -2.55 1.03
C ILE A 57 -6.53 -2.08 2.28
N ILE A 58 -6.81 -0.86 2.70
CA ILE A 58 -6.27 -0.29 3.94
C ILE A 58 -6.99 -0.93 5.13
N VAL A 59 -6.24 -1.60 6.01
CA VAL A 59 -6.81 -2.33 7.15
C VAL A 59 -6.45 -1.75 8.51
N SER A 60 -5.29 -1.08 8.61
CA SER A 60 -4.92 -0.42 9.85
C SER A 60 -3.90 0.70 9.60
N TYR A 61 -3.80 1.61 10.55
CA TYR A 61 -2.72 2.59 10.60
C TYR A 61 -1.63 2.12 11.55
N SER A 62 -0.39 2.46 11.27
CA SER A 62 0.75 2.25 12.15
C SER A 62 1.67 3.46 12.08
N ASP A 63 2.45 3.70 13.12
CA ASP A 63 3.40 4.83 13.15
C ASP A 63 4.41 4.80 11.99
N ASN A 64 4.70 3.61 11.46
CA ASN A 64 5.63 3.41 10.36
C ASN A 64 5.01 3.46 8.94
N GLY A 65 3.69 3.56 8.84
CA GLY A 65 2.94 3.56 7.58
C GLY A 65 1.54 2.95 7.69
N ILE A 66 0.88 2.75 6.56
CA ILE A 66 -0.48 2.23 6.48
C ILE A 66 -0.41 0.73 6.18
N ASN A 67 -0.94 -0.11 7.07
CA ASN A 67 -1.01 -1.54 6.78
C ASN A 67 -2.13 -1.78 5.79
N CYS A 68 -1.77 -2.46 4.71
CA CYS A 68 -2.71 -2.83 3.67
C CYS A 68 -2.67 -4.35 3.47
N ILE A 69 -3.75 -4.91 2.93
CA ILE A 69 -3.82 -6.32 2.51
C ILE A 69 -4.03 -6.34 1.01
N PRO A 70 -3.24 -7.11 0.25
CA PRO A 70 -3.43 -7.22 -1.19
C PRO A 70 -4.75 -7.92 -1.54
N LEU A 71 -5.35 -7.49 -2.65
CA LEU A 71 -6.53 -8.10 -3.27
C LEU A 71 -6.16 -9.17 -4.29
#